data_AF-A0A7J5XDK4-F1
#
_entry.id   AF-A0A7J5XDK4-F1
#
_cell.length_a   1.000
_cell.length_b   1.000
_cell.length_c   1.000
_cell.angle_alpha   90.00
_cell.angle_beta   90.00
_cell.angle_gamma   90.00
#
_symmetry.space_group_name_H-M   'P 1'
#
loop_
_entity.id
_entity.type
_entity.pdbx_description
1 polymer ?
#
loop_
_entity_poly.entity_id
_entity_poly.type
_entity_poly.pdbx_seq_one_letter_code
_entity_poly.pdbx_strand_id
1 'polypeptide(L)'
;MEARGRRDTTVQTLLRLQSPSALIGLFSIFSTTQAGQRHIAVQLPPNKDAEREAYTAAAASHAECRINNPTTGSPCRRPGVRRSPNACCDMTARGRKKRIKGYWQGFKQERRRFHLMHGLIVLILVESQTAARFPVRPGRLTWLLLTLTFTCTAMGCIQSIACNKSRIKRENIVVYDLSATIDHCPTVIEENSPIVLRYKTPYFKASARIVMPPIPRNETWVVGWIQACTQMEFYNTYGDVGMSSWELPQLREGLVRAISDSDGVSYPWYGNTTETVTIVGPTSKPSRFIISMNDNFYPSVTWAVPVSESNTPLLTNIKRDQSFTTWLVALNTTSREKILLHSIKWRMRVDIAVDPCLPLGCRARLVGRVHQDQPRVLNRMEPIPPNAMGRPNANDAQVLMWRPRRGPPLVVIPSK
;
A
#
# COMPACT_ATOMS: atom_id res chain seq x y z
N MET A 1 15.82 -23.56 -70.22
CA MET A 1 17.13 -24.00 -70.74
C MET A 1 18.14 -23.72 -69.64
N GLU A 2 18.40 -24.71 -68.77
CA GLU A 2 19.55 -25.64 -68.84
C GLU A 2 20.91 -24.92 -68.64
N ALA A 3 21.89 -25.39 -67.89
CA ALA A 3 22.03 -26.47 -66.90
C ALA A 3 23.44 -26.33 -66.28
N ARG A 4 23.56 -26.74 -65.01
CA ARG A 4 24.65 -27.52 -64.36
C ARG A 4 26.13 -27.15 -64.58
N GLY A 5 26.85 -27.12 -63.44
CA GLY A 5 28.28 -27.40 -63.36
C GLY A 5 28.73 -27.67 -61.93
N ARG A 6 28.65 -28.94 -61.51
CA ARG A 6 29.08 -29.51 -60.22
C ARG A 6 30.52 -30.01 -60.35
N ARG A 7 31.37 -29.86 -59.33
CA ARG A 7 32.44 -30.82 -59.01
C ARG A 7 32.60 -30.97 -57.51
N ASP A 8 32.39 -32.22 -57.08
CA ASP A 8 32.75 -32.82 -55.80
C ASP A 8 34.24 -33.22 -55.81
N THR A 9 34.84 -33.27 -54.63
CA THR A 9 35.70 -34.38 -54.12
C THR A 9 35.80 -34.20 -52.59
N THR A 10 35.08 -34.95 -51.73
CA THR A 10 35.38 -36.30 -51.17
C THR A 10 36.76 -36.35 -50.48
N VAL A 11 37.00 -36.78 -49.23
CA VAL A 11 36.64 -38.00 -48.45
C VAL A 11 37.01 -37.68 -46.97
N GLN A 12 36.12 -37.80 -45.96
CA GLN A 12 35.85 -39.00 -45.11
C GLN A 12 37.01 -39.31 -44.11
N THR A 13 36.87 -39.49 -42.80
CA THR A 13 36.14 -40.55 -42.03
C THR A 13 36.49 -40.36 -40.53
N LEU A 14 35.51 -40.15 -39.61
CA LEU A 14 35.05 -41.08 -38.52
C LEU A 14 36.14 -41.45 -37.46
N LEU A 15 35.94 -41.55 -36.13
CA LEU A 15 34.81 -41.94 -35.24
C LEU A 15 35.19 -41.72 -33.75
N ARG A 16 34.16 -41.51 -32.90
CA ARG A 16 33.97 -42.03 -31.50
C ARG A 16 34.94 -41.54 -30.40
N LEU A 17 34.61 -41.43 -29.10
CA LEU A 17 33.48 -41.80 -28.23
C LEU A 17 33.69 -41.05 -26.88
N GLN A 18 32.64 -41.02 -26.05
CA GLN A 18 32.64 -41.00 -24.56
C GLN A 18 32.93 -39.69 -23.78
N SER A 19 31.88 -39.21 -23.11
CA SER A 19 31.92 -38.64 -21.73
C SER A 19 32.28 -39.75 -20.71
N PRO A 20 32.71 -39.52 -19.44
CA PRO A 20 32.14 -38.51 -18.52
C PRO A 20 33.03 -37.94 -17.36
N SER A 21 32.47 -36.93 -16.67
CA SER A 21 32.60 -36.59 -15.23
C SER A 21 33.90 -36.01 -14.61
N ALA A 22 33.65 -34.99 -13.76
CA ALA A 22 34.17 -34.81 -12.39
C ALA A 22 35.25 -33.75 -12.07
N LEU A 23 34.81 -32.80 -11.22
CA LEU A 23 35.42 -32.26 -9.99
C LEU A 23 36.60 -31.25 -10.00
N ILE A 24 36.36 -30.20 -9.20
CA ILE A 24 37.28 -29.44 -8.31
C ILE A 24 38.25 -28.43 -8.95
N GLY A 25 38.22 -27.20 -8.40
CA GLY A 25 39.30 -26.22 -8.59
C GLY A 25 39.00 -24.83 -8.03
N LEU A 26 38.83 -24.70 -6.72
CA LEU A 26 39.04 -23.45 -5.99
C LEU A 26 40.54 -23.18 -5.93
N PHE A 27 41.03 -22.03 -6.39
CA PHE A 27 42.18 -21.31 -5.80
C PHE A 27 42.26 -19.88 -6.36
N SER A 28 42.27 -18.92 -5.42
CA SER A 28 42.60 -17.51 -5.60
C SER A 28 44.05 -17.31 -6.06
N ILE A 29 44.37 -16.17 -6.67
CA ILE A 29 45.54 -15.31 -6.36
C ILE A 29 45.35 -13.90 -6.96
N PHE A 30 45.78 -12.93 -6.16
CA PHE A 30 45.80 -11.47 -6.31
C PHE A 30 46.75 -10.92 -7.40
N SER A 31 46.44 -9.71 -7.90
CA SER A 31 47.34 -8.53 -7.94
C SER A 31 46.57 -7.30 -8.50
N THR A 32 46.31 -6.23 -7.73
CA THR A 32 47.07 -4.93 -7.68
C THR A 32 47.48 -4.43 -9.07
N THR A 33 47.24 -3.18 -9.54
CA THR A 33 47.09 -1.85 -8.91
C THR A 33 46.76 -0.85 -10.04
N GLN A 34 45.89 0.15 -9.84
CA GLN A 34 46.24 1.57 -9.95
C GLN A 34 45.05 2.52 -9.77
N ALA A 35 45.36 3.64 -9.14
CA ALA A 35 44.48 4.69 -8.69
C ALA A 35 43.97 5.59 -9.82
N GLY A 36 42.75 6.10 -9.64
CA GLY A 36 42.22 7.24 -10.38
C GLY A 36 41.23 7.98 -9.50
N GLN A 37 41.71 9.05 -8.83
CA GLN A 37 40.86 10.00 -8.13
C GLN A 37 39.83 10.59 -9.11
N ARG A 38 38.54 10.48 -8.77
CA ARG A 38 37.50 11.37 -9.30
C ARG A 38 36.86 12.09 -8.12
N HIS A 39 36.95 13.42 -8.17
CA HIS A 39 36.27 14.33 -7.25
C HIS A 39 34.76 14.05 -7.26
N ILE A 40 34.21 13.72 -6.10
CA ILE A 40 32.76 13.71 -5.87
C ILE A 40 32.36 15.15 -5.57
N ALA A 41 31.79 15.84 -6.56
CA ALA A 41 31.03 17.05 -6.32
C ALA A 41 29.71 16.65 -5.65
N VAL A 42 29.59 16.92 -4.35
CA VAL A 42 28.33 16.79 -3.61
C VAL A 42 27.41 17.92 -4.07
N GLN A 43 26.41 17.60 -4.88
CA GLN A 43 25.38 18.55 -5.28
C GLN A 43 24.35 18.66 -4.14
N LEU A 44 24.37 19.79 -3.45
CA LEU A 44 23.35 20.17 -2.45
C LEU A 44 21.97 20.30 -3.14
N PRO A 45 20.87 20.04 -2.41
CA PRO A 45 19.52 20.17 -2.95
C PRO A 45 19.21 21.62 -3.38
N PRO A 46 18.33 21.82 -4.38
CA PRO A 46 18.07 23.14 -4.94
C PRO A 46 17.49 24.11 -3.91
N ASN A 47 17.96 25.36 -4.01
CA ASN A 47 17.58 26.46 -3.15
C ASN A 47 16.07 26.75 -3.25
N LYS A 48 15.39 26.87 -2.10
CA LYS A 48 13.95 27.19 -1.99
C LYS A 48 13.58 28.53 -2.63
N ASP A 49 14.56 29.37 -2.93
CA ASP A 49 14.35 30.65 -3.60
C ASP A 49 14.02 30.47 -5.10
N ALA A 50 14.53 29.42 -5.75
CA ALA A 50 14.23 29.13 -7.17
C ALA A 50 12.77 28.69 -7.39
N GLU A 51 12.18 27.98 -6.43
CA GLU A 51 10.76 27.61 -6.43
C GLU A 51 9.85 28.84 -6.27
N ARG A 52 10.34 29.86 -5.55
CA ARG A 52 9.61 31.11 -5.31
C ARG A 52 9.66 32.06 -6.51
N GLU A 53 10.79 32.10 -7.23
CA GLU A 53 10.92 32.85 -8.48
C GLU A 53 10.06 32.27 -9.61
N ALA A 54 10.00 30.94 -9.74
CA ALA A 54 9.15 30.28 -10.75
C ALA A 54 7.65 30.55 -10.54
N TYR A 55 7.18 30.59 -9.28
CA TYR A 55 5.80 30.95 -8.95
C TYR A 55 5.48 32.43 -9.24
N THR A 56 6.47 33.31 -9.09
CA THR A 56 6.29 34.76 -9.31
C THR A 56 6.29 35.10 -10.80
N ALA A 57 7.11 34.42 -11.60
CA ALA A 57 7.15 34.58 -13.06
C ALA A 57 5.84 34.10 -13.74
N ALA A 58 5.25 33.00 -13.27
CA ALA A 58 3.97 32.51 -13.79
C ALA A 58 2.79 33.43 -13.46
N ALA A 59 2.83 34.11 -12.31
CA ALA A 59 1.81 35.09 -11.92
C ALA A 59 1.92 36.40 -12.74
N ALA A 60 3.14 36.81 -13.12
CA ALA A 60 3.37 37.99 -13.95
C ALA A 60 2.87 37.81 -15.40
N SER A 61 3.10 36.63 -15.99
CA SER A 61 2.61 36.29 -17.34
C SER A 61 1.08 36.28 -17.45
N HIS A 62 0.38 35.96 -16.35
CA HIS A 62 -1.08 35.97 -16.30
C HIS A 62 -1.69 37.39 -16.16
N ALA A 63 -0.89 38.39 -15.76
CA ALA A 63 -1.33 39.78 -15.61
C ALA A 63 -1.17 40.60 -16.90
N GLU A 64 -0.17 40.31 -17.73
CA GLU A 64 0.04 41.00 -19.01
C GLU A 64 -0.96 40.61 -20.11
N CYS A 65 -1.62 39.45 -20.00
CA CYS A 65 -2.63 39.02 -20.97
C CYS A 65 -4.01 39.70 -20.77
N ARG A 66 -4.15 40.60 -19.78
CA ARG A 66 -5.42 41.33 -19.50
C ARG A 66 -5.40 42.82 -19.84
N ILE A 67 -4.30 43.34 -20.36
CA ILE A 67 -4.17 44.74 -20.73
C ILE A 67 -3.64 44.77 -22.16
N ASN A 68 -4.53 44.72 -23.15
CA ASN A 68 -4.37 45.30 -24.50
C ASN A 68 -5.52 44.85 -25.42
N ASN A 69 -6.59 45.65 -25.51
CA ASN A 69 -7.19 46.00 -26.80
C ASN A 69 -8.13 47.22 -26.67
N PRO A 70 -8.04 48.24 -27.56
CA PRO A 70 -8.85 49.46 -27.52
C PRO A 70 -10.08 49.40 -28.46
N THR A 71 -10.87 50.49 -28.46
CA THR A 71 -12.04 50.87 -29.32
C THR A 71 -13.42 50.33 -28.89
N THR A 72 -14.56 51.03 -28.89
CA THR A 72 -15.02 52.42 -29.21
C THR A 72 -16.45 52.60 -28.61
N GLY A 73 -16.96 53.83 -28.46
CA GLY A 73 -18.27 54.17 -27.84
C GLY A 73 -19.51 53.60 -28.54
N SER A 74 -20.77 53.71 -28.09
CA SER A 74 -21.53 54.66 -27.27
C SER A 74 -22.89 54.01 -26.84
N PRO A 75 -23.76 54.63 -26.01
CA PRO A 75 -24.64 53.94 -25.07
C PRO A 75 -26.13 53.87 -25.46
N CYS A 76 -26.90 52.95 -24.86
CA CYS A 76 -28.36 53.01 -24.79
C CYS A 76 -28.91 52.52 -23.43
N ARG A 77 -29.99 53.18 -23.00
CA ARG A 77 -30.58 53.22 -21.64
C ARG A 77 -31.60 52.08 -21.37
N ARG A 78 -31.55 51.52 -20.13
CA ARG A 78 -32.63 51.14 -19.16
C ARG A 78 -33.74 50.13 -19.59
N PRO A 79 -34.58 49.59 -18.65
CA PRO A 79 -34.28 49.01 -17.32
C PRO A 79 -35.08 47.72 -17.01
N GLY A 80 -34.69 47.02 -15.92
CA GLY A 80 -35.63 46.26 -15.09
C GLY A 80 -35.59 44.74 -15.23
N VAL A 81 -35.24 44.06 -14.13
CA VAL A 81 -36.00 42.95 -13.49
C VAL A 81 -35.16 42.47 -12.29
N ARG A 82 -35.76 42.55 -11.10
CA ARG A 82 -35.24 41.95 -9.86
C ARG A 82 -35.43 40.43 -9.93
N ARG A 83 -34.40 39.64 -9.65
CA ARG A 83 -34.50 38.37 -8.90
C ARG A 83 -33.22 38.11 -8.10
N SER A 84 -33.40 37.79 -6.84
CA SER A 84 -32.40 37.29 -5.88
C SER A 84 -31.86 35.92 -6.33
N PRO A 85 -30.65 35.52 -5.88
CA PRO A 85 -30.63 34.27 -5.13
C PRO A 85 -29.74 34.26 -3.88
N ASN A 86 -30.24 33.45 -2.96
CA ASN A 86 -29.72 32.91 -1.72
C ASN A 86 -28.20 32.66 -1.59
N ALA A 87 -27.74 32.99 -0.39
CA ALA A 87 -26.88 32.18 0.47
C ALA A 87 -26.62 30.74 0.01
N CYS A 88 -25.34 30.40 -0.15
CA CYS A 88 -24.70 29.21 0.42
C CYS A 88 -23.20 29.21 0.07
N CYS A 89 -22.36 29.90 0.83
CA CYS A 89 -20.90 29.78 0.70
C CYS A 89 -20.22 30.38 1.94
N ASP A 90 -20.26 29.70 3.08
CA ASP A 90 -19.26 29.94 4.12
C ASP A 90 -19.11 28.76 5.07
N MET A 91 -18.41 27.71 4.64
CA MET A 91 -17.73 26.76 5.54
C MET A 91 -16.76 25.89 4.71
N THR A 92 -15.50 26.31 4.56
CA THR A 92 -14.31 25.43 4.58
C THR A 92 -13.01 26.22 4.41
N ALA A 93 -12.70 27.12 5.36
CA ALA A 93 -11.36 27.73 5.46
C ALA A 93 -10.61 27.37 6.75
N ARG A 94 -11.25 26.68 7.71
CA ARG A 94 -10.64 26.32 9.01
C ARG A 94 -10.02 24.91 9.09
N GLY A 95 -10.18 24.07 8.07
CA GLY A 95 -9.66 22.69 8.04
C GLY A 95 -8.22 22.52 7.54
N ARG A 96 -7.66 23.49 6.80
CA ARG A 96 -6.35 23.34 6.13
C ARG A 96 -5.12 23.76 6.96
N LYS A 97 -5.29 24.45 8.10
CA LYS A 97 -4.16 24.90 8.95
C LYS A 97 -3.78 23.96 10.10
N LYS A 98 -4.56 22.90 10.39
CA LYS A 98 -4.24 21.94 11.47
C LYS A 98 -3.38 20.74 11.04
N ARG A 99 -3.16 20.51 9.73
CA ARG A 99 -2.42 19.33 9.25
C ARG A 99 -0.90 19.51 9.08
N ILE A 100 -0.37 20.71 9.27
CA ILE A 100 1.09 20.99 9.16
C ILE A 100 1.78 21.15 10.54
N LYS A 101 1.03 21.37 11.63
CA LYS A 101 1.60 21.43 12.99
C LYS A 101 1.80 20.06 13.67
N GLY A 102 1.13 19.00 13.19
CA GLY A 102 1.25 17.65 13.78
C GLY A 102 2.58 16.94 13.49
N TYR A 103 3.28 17.32 12.41
CA TYR A 103 4.53 16.68 12.01
C TYR A 103 5.78 17.18 12.76
N TRP A 104 5.68 18.25 13.55
CA TRP A 104 6.81 18.82 14.29
C TRP A 104 6.73 18.67 15.82
N GLN A 105 5.64 18.10 16.37
CA GLN A 105 5.54 17.78 17.80
C GLN A 105 5.91 16.32 18.14
N GLY A 106 5.91 15.40 17.17
CA GLY A 106 6.35 14.01 17.38
C GLY A 106 7.85 13.87 17.64
N PHE A 107 8.68 14.77 17.09
CA PHE A 107 10.15 14.67 17.20
C PHE A 107 10.72 15.14 18.55
N LYS A 108 9.90 15.75 19.43
CA LYS A 108 10.34 16.17 20.79
C LYS A 108 9.91 15.22 21.91
N GLN A 109 9.09 14.21 21.62
CA GLN A 109 8.59 13.26 22.62
C GLN A 109 9.42 11.95 22.67
N GLU A 110 10.20 11.66 21.64
CA GLU A 110 11.08 10.48 21.54
C GLU A 110 12.34 10.57 22.43
N ARG A 111 12.78 11.78 22.85
CA ARG A 111 13.97 11.95 23.71
C ARG A 111 13.74 11.70 25.21
N ARG A 112 12.50 11.54 25.68
CA ARG A 112 12.21 11.28 27.10
C ARG A 112 11.93 9.80 27.43
N ARG A 113 11.81 8.92 26.45
CA ARG A 113 11.64 7.48 26.67
C ARG A 113 12.96 6.68 26.74
N PHE A 114 14.07 7.25 26.29
CA PHE A 114 15.39 6.59 26.30
C PHE A 114 16.17 6.69 27.63
N HIS A 115 15.64 7.38 28.66
CA HIS A 115 16.27 7.43 29.99
C HIS A 115 15.54 6.65 31.09
N LEU A 116 14.38 6.04 30.81
CA LEU A 116 13.67 5.21 31.79
C LEU A 116 13.89 3.69 31.63
N MET A 117 14.46 3.25 30.51
CA MET A 117 14.64 1.82 30.19
C MET A 117 15.98 1.21 30.64
N HIS A 118 16.97 2.03 31.03
CA HIS A 118 18.24 1.53 31.58
C HIS A 118 18.26 1.38 33.11
N GLY A 119 17.26 1.92 33.82
CA GLY A 119 17.17 1.81 35.29
C GLY A 119 16.50 0.53 35.80
N LEU A 120 15.78 -0.22 34.96
CA LEU A 120 14.96 -1.35 35.41
C LEU A 120 15.62 -2.73 35.23
N ILE A 121 16.77 -2.80 34.53
CA ILE A 121 17.45 -4.07 34.22
C ILE A 121 18.49 -4.45 35.29
N VAL A 122 18.81 -3.56 36.23
CA VAL A 122 19.81 -3.82 37.29
C VAL A 122 19.20 -4.44 38.57
N LEU A 123 17.86 -4.51 38.69
CA LEU A 123 17.20 -4.92 39.95
C LEU A 123 16.64 -6.36 39.97
N ILE A 124 16.81 -7.15 38.91
CA ILE A 124 16.27 -8.53 38.83
C ILE A 124 17.36 -9.63 38.88
N LEU A 125 18.63 -9.26 39.08
CA LEU A 125 19.76 -10.22 39.08
C LEU A 125 20.52 -10.36 40.42
N VAL A 126 19.89 -10.06 41.56
CA VAL A 126 20.56 -10.19 42.89
C VAL A 126 19.81 -11.08 43.91
N GLU A 127 18.64 -11.63 43.60
CA GLU A 127 17.92 -12.51 44.54
C GLU A 127 17.65 -13.90 43.96
N SER A 128 18.68 -14.72 43.74
CA SER A 128 18.50 -16.14 43.43
C SER A 128 19.74 -16.99 43.67
N GLN A 129 20.46 -16.84 44.79
CA GLN A 129 21.38 -17.89 45.27
C GLN A 129 21.53 -17.83 46.80
N THR A 130 20.78 -18.66 47.52
CA THR A 130 21.23 -19.35 48.75
C THR A 130 20.09 -20.21 49.30
N ALA A 131 20.30 -21.53 49.30
CA ALA A 131 19.98 -22.45 50.42
C ALA A 131 19.92 -23.89 49.89
N ALA A 132 20.96 -24.66 50.21
CA ALA A 132 21.03 -26.09 50.00
C ALA A 132 21.22 -26.79 51.35
N ARG A 133 20.62 -27.99 51.45
CA ARG A 133 20.92 -29.14 52.35
C ARG A 133 20.38 -29.10 53.79
N PHE A 134 19.57 -30.11 54.17
CA PHE A 134 19.97 -31.30 54.96
C PHE A 134 18.86 -32.40 54.91
N PRO A 135 19.19 -33.70 55.15
CA PRO A 135 18.30 -34.85 54.93
C PRO A 135 17.82 -35.54 56.23
N VAL A 136 16.63 -36.16 56.24
CA VAL A 136 16.23 -37.16 57.25
C VAL A 136 15.38 -38.29 56.60
N ARG A 137 15.64 -39.52 57.06
CA ARG A 137 15.20 -40.84 56.57
C ARG A 137 13.69 -41.15 56.76
N PRO A 138 13.16 -42.20 56.07
CA PRO A 138 11.75 -42.59 56.16
C PRO A 138 11.50 -43.66 57.25
N GLY A 139 10.41 -43.52 57.99
CA GLY A 139 9.87 -44.52 58.91
C GLY A 139 8.44 -44.89 58.51
N ARG A 140 8.19 -46.20 58.38
CA ARG A 140 6.87 -46.82 58.17
C ARG A 140 6.10 -46.90 59.49
N LEU A 141 4.78 -47.11 59.36
CA LEU A 141 3.75 -47.39 60.37
C LEU A 141 3.22 -46.16 61.14
N THR A 142 2.01 -45.72 60.77
CA THR A 142 0.82 -46.00 61.59
C THR A 142 -0.44 -45.61 60.81
N TRP A 143 -1.18 -46.64 60.42
CA TRP A 143 -2.58 -46.56 60.04
C TRP A 143 -3.44 -46.31 61.29
N LEU A 144 -4.70 -45.91 61.05
CA LEU A 144 -5.84 -46.03 61.96
C LEU A 144 -5.87 -45.07 63.16
N LEU A 145 -6.34 -43.84 62.93
CA LEU A 145 -7.21 -43.11 63.87
C LEU A 145 -7.53 -41.71 63.28
N LEU A 146 -8.48 -41.65 62.35
CA LEU A 146 -9.41 -40.51 62.26
C LEU A 146 -10.60 -40.88 61.36
N THR A 147 -11.29 -41.95 61.73
CA THR A 147 -12.71 -42.08 61.39
C THR A 147 -13.50 -41.11 62.25
N LEU A 148 -14.42 -40.40 61.59
CA LEU A 148 -15.65 -39.84 62.14
C LEU A 148 -15.54 -38.50 62.90
N THR A 149 -15.68 -37.40 62.16
CA THR A 149 -16.68 -36.38 62.49
C THR A 149 -17.18 -35.70 61.22
N PHE A 150 -18.48 -35.43 61.21
CA PHE A 150 -19.22 -34.55 60.29
C PHE A 150 -19.70 -35.10 58.94
N THR A 151 -20.78 -35.88 59.03
CA THR A 151 -21.91 -35.78 58.10
C THR A 151 -22.63 -34.43 58.25
N CYS A 152 -23.04 -33.86 57.11
CA CYS A 152 -24.04 -32.80 56.92
C CYS A 152 -23.62 -31.33 57.15
N THR A 153 -23.23 -30.64 56.08
CA THR A 153 -23.82 -29.35 55.68
C THR A 153 -23.72 -29.17 54.16
N ALA A 154 -24.80 -28.64 53.59
CA ALA A 154 -24.94 -28.25 52.20
C ALA A 154 -23.82 -27.29 51.77
N MET A 155 -23.36 -27.39 50.52
CA MET A 155 -23.05 -26.26 49.65
C MET A 155 -22.64 -26.77 48.27
N GLY A 156 -23.28 -26.21 47.25
CA GLY A 156 -22.99 -26.52 45.86
C GLY A 156 -21.51 -26.32 45.53
N CYS A 157 -20.93 -27.32 44.90
CA CYS A 157 -19.68 -27.19 44.19
C CYS A 157 -19.93 -27.65 42.77
N ILE A 158 -20.46 -26.71 41.98
CA ILE A 158 -19.93 -26.34 40.66
C ILE A 158 -19.28 -27.56 40.00
N GLN A 159 -20.11 -28.45 39.45
CA GLN A 159 -19.72 -29.09 38.22
C GLN A 159 -19.46 -27.94 37.27
N SER A 160 -18.18 -27.56 37.21
CA SER A 160 -17.66 -26.75 36.15
C SER A 160 -18.07 -27.48 34.89
N ILE A 161 -19.16 -27.01 34.29
CA ILE A 161 -19.20 -26.78 32.87
C ILE A 161 -17.85 -26.11 32.65
N ALA A 162 -16.85 -26.93 32.28
CA ALA A 162 -15.59 -26.46 31.77
C ALA A 162 -16.03 -25.44 30.76
N CYS A 163 -15.92 -24.16 31.15
CA CYS A 163 -16.54 -23.06 30.46
C CYS A 163 -15.98 -23.22 29.08
N ASN A 164 -16.82 -23.71 28.16
CA ASN A 164 -16.46 -23.93 26.79
C ASN A 164 -16.41 -22.49 26.31
N LYS A 165 -15.28 -21.82 26.61
CA LYS A 165 -15.02 -20.41 26.35
C LYS A 165 -15.29 -20.32 24.87
N SER A 166 -16.48 -19.84 24.53
CA SER A 166 -17.01 -20.00 23.20
C SER A 166 -16.08 -19.20 22.31
N ARG A 167 -15.14 -19.89 21.66
CA ARG A 167 -14.21 -19.27 20.74
C ARG A 167 -15.07 -18.57 19.70
N ILE A 168 -14.82 -17.28 19.46
CA ILE A 168 -15.58 -16.55 18.46
C ILE A 168 -15.42 -17.27 17.13
N LYS A 169 -16.54 -17.66 16.51
CA LYS A 169 -16.58 -18.28 15.18
C LYS A 169 -17.28 -17.37 14.18
N ARG A 170 -17.18 -17.74 12.89
CA ARG A 170 -17.75 -16.97 11.78
C ARG A 170 -19.25 -16.74 11.94
N GLU A 171 -19.98 -17.76 12.37
CA GLU A 171 -21.42 -17.77 12.58
C GLU A 171 -21.87 -16.85 13.72
N ASN A 172 -20.97 -16.47 14.63
CA ASN A 172 -21.27 -15.56 15.72
C ASN A 172 -21.14 -14.08 15.32
N ILE A 173 -20.54 -13.80 14.16
CA ILE A 173 -20.31 -12.43 13.67
C ILE A 173 -21.33 -12.13 12.58
N VAL A 174 -22.19 -11.14 12.84
CA VAL A 174 -23.21 -10.70 11.88
C VAL A 174 -22.66 -9.52 11.08
N VAL A 175 -22.71 -9.63 9.76
CA VAL A 175 -22.42 -8.53 8.83
C VAL A 175 -23.71 -8.17 8.11
N TYR A 176 -24.05 -6.88 8.09
CA TYR A 176 -25.22 -6.36 7.40
C TYR A 176 -24.90 -5.01 6.76
N ASP A 177 -25.74 -4.58 5.82
CA ASP A 177 -25.54 -3.37 5.01
C ASP A 177 -24.16 -3.31 4.33
N LEU A 178 -23.64 -4.45 3.89
CA LEU A 178 -22.41 -4.52 3.12
C LEU A 178 -22.62 -3.83 1.77
N SER A 179 -21.81 -2.81 1.50
CA SER A 179 -21.81 -2.07 0.25
C SER A 179 -20.40 -1.93 -0.30
N ALA A 180 -20.27 -2.03 -1.62
CA ALA A 180 -19.03 -1.82 -2.34
C ALA A 180 -19.36 -1.13 -3.67
N THR A 181 -18.83 0.08 -3.88
CA THR A 181 -19.13 0.90 -5.06
C THR A 181 -17.88 1.62 -5.56
N ILE A 182 -17.90 2.01 -6.82
CA ILE A 182 -17.00 3.03 -7.35
C ILE A 182 -17.85 4.24 -7.73
N ASP A 183 -17.40 5.43 -7.33
CA ASP A 183 -18.11 6.69 -7.63
C ASP A 183 -18.39 6.81 -9.14
N HIS A 184 -19.62 7.21 -9.49
CA HIS A 184 -20.07 7.34 -10.87
C HIS A 184 -19.61 8.67 -11.50
N CYS A 185 -18.32 8.97 -11.37
CA CYS A 185 -17.66 10.09 -12.05
C CYS A 185 -16.52 9.56 -12.91
N PRO A 186 -16.08 10.31 -13.93
CA PRO A 186 -14.90 9.96 -14.70
C PRO A 186 -13.61 10.27 -13.95
N THR A 187 -12.51 9.70 -14.43
CA THR A 187 -11.16 10.14 -14.05
C THR A 187 -10.98 11.61 -14.45
N VAL A 188 -10.54 12.43 -13.49
CA VAL A 188 -10.27 13.85 -13.69
C VAL A 188 -8.80 14.02 -14.04
N ILE A 189 -8.52 14.76 -15.11
CA ILE A 189 -7.16 15.12 -15.54
C ILE A 189 -6.84 16.51 -15.01
N GLU A 190 -5.65 16.69 -14.44
CA GLU A 190 -5.17 17.94 -13.87
C GLU A 190 -3.84 18.36 -14.53
N GLU A 191 -3.94 19.28 -15.50
CA GLU A 191 -2.83 19.79 -16.31
C GLU A 191 -2.29 21.15 -15.83
N ASN A 192 -2.15 21.30 -14.51
CA ASN A 192 -1.77 22.61 -13.94
C ASN A 192 -0.25 22.78 -13.75
N SER A 193 0.54 21.73 -13.98
CA SER A 193 1.98 21.72 -13.72
C SER A 193 2.79 21.57 -15.00
N PRO A 194 3.83 22.39 -15.21
CA PRO A 194 4.70 22.27 -16.38
C PRO A 194 5.65 21.06 -16.31
N ILE A 195 5.72 20.34 -15.19
CA ILE A 195 6.66 19.22 -14.96
C ILE A 195 5.94 17.86 -14.98
N VAL A 196 4.71 17.81 -14.45
CA VAL A 196 3.95 16.57 -14.32
C VAL A 196 2.49 16.71 -14.75
N LEU A 197 1.95 15.63 -15.31
CA LEU A 197 0.53 15.38 -15.42
C LEU A 197 0.02 14.71 -14.14
N ARG A 198 -1.06 15.23 -13.56
CA ARG A 198 -1.79 14.55 -12.49
C ARG A 198 -3.13 14.08 -13.00
N TYR A 199 -3.61 12.97 -12.46
CA TYR A 199 -4.98 12.55 -12.67
C TYR A 199 -5.53 11.92 -11.41
N LYS A 200 -6.84 12.05 -11.20
CA LYS A 200 -7.54 11.53 -10.05
C LYS A 200 -8.61 10.54 -10.51
N THR A 201 -8.50 9.28 -10.08
CA THR A 201 -9.54 8.29 -10.36
C THR A 201 -10.73 8.48 -9.41
N PRO A 202 -11.91 7.96 -9.78
CA PRO A 202 -13.04 7.85 -8.87
C PRO A 202 -12.68 7.03 -7.63
N TYR A 203 -13.37 7.28 -6.52
CA TYR A 203 -13.15 6.53 -5.29
C TYR A 203 -13.83 5.17 -5.37
N PHE A 204 -13.07 4.11 -5.10
CA PHE A 204 -13.62 2.87 -4.58
C PHE A 204 -14.02 3.09 -3.11
N LYS A 205 -15.20 2.62 -2.73
CA LYS A 205 -15.74 2.72 -1.38
C LYS A 205 -16.29 1.36 -0.99
N ALA A 206 -15.94 0.91 0.21
CA ALA A 206 -16.56 -0.26 0.82
C ALA A 206 -16.97 0.08 2.27
N SER A 207 -18.13 -0.41 2.69
CA SER A 207 -18.65 -0.19 4.04
C SER A 207 -19.46 -1.39 4.50
N ALA A 208 -19.40 -1.69 5.79
CA ALA A 208 -20.17 -2.76 6.41
C ALA A 208 -20.54 -2.39 7.85
N ARG A 209 -21.74 -2.80 8.27
CA ARG A 209 -22.14 -2.79 9.67
C ARG A 209 -21.92 -4.16 10.26
N ILE A 210 -21.37 -4.19 11.47
CA ILE A 210 -20.93 -5.43 12.11
C ILE A 210 -21.49 -5.52 13.52
N VAL A 211 -21.99 -6.70 13.86
CA VAL A 211 -22.26 -7.10 15.24
C VAL A 211 -21.25 -8.18 15.62
N MET A 212 -20.34 -7.82 16.51
CA MET A 212 -19.44 -8.77 17.16
C MET A 212 -20.10 -9.33 18.42
N PRO A 213 -19.97 -10.64 18.69
CA PRO A 213 -20.47 -11.22 19.93
C PRO A 213 -19.67 -10.69 21.14
N PRO A 214 -20.17 -10.90 22.37
CA PRO A 214 -19.40 -10.66 23.59
C PRO A 214 -18.00 -11.30 23.50
N ILE A 215 -16.96 -10.52 23.78
CA ILE A 215 -15.56 -10.95 23.66
C ILE A 215 -15.08 -11.45 25.03
N PRO A 216 -14.46 -12.63 25.12
CA PRO A 216 -13.90 -13.15 26.37
C PRO A 216 -12.79 -12.27 26.97
N ARG A 217 -12.51 -12.46 28.26
CA ARG A 217 -11.36 -11.82 28.91
C ARG A 217 -10.06 -12.21 28.22
N ASN A 218 -9.12 -11.26 28.12
CA ASN A 218 -7.79 -11.44 27.53
C ASN A 218 -7.79 -11.73 26.02
N GLU A 219 -8.90 -11.47 25.33
CA GLU A 219 -8.92 -11.47 23.87
C GLU A 219 -9.04 -10.05 23.35
N THR A 220 -8.27 -9.74 22.31
CA THR A 220 -8.40 -8.49 21.55
C THR A 220 -8.61 -8.85 20.10
N TRP A 221 -9.69 -8.34 19.52
CA TRP A 221 -10.05 -8.55 18.13
C TRP A 221 -9.99 -7.23 17.37
N VAL A 222 -9.40 -7.27 16.19
CA VAL A 222 -9.43 -6.16 15.23
C VAL A 222 -10.27 -6.59 14.04
N VAL A 223 -11.30 -5.83 13.74
CA VAL A 223 -12.18 -6.07 12.60
C VAL A 223 -11.96 -4.96 11.58
N GLY A 224 -11.67 -5.31 10.33
CA GLY A 224 -11.33 -4.30 9.34
C GLY A 224 -11.11 -4.82 7.93
N TRP A 225 -10.67 -3.90 7.08
CA TRP A 225 -10.40 -4.14 5.66
C TRP A 225 -8.93 -4.46 5.40
N ILE A 226 -8.70 -5.54 4.66
CA ILE A 226 -7.41 -5.92 4.08
C ILE A 226 -7.55 -5.78 2.57
N GLN A 227 -6.60 -5.16 1.90
CA GLN A 227 -6.57 -5.06 0.43
C GLN A 227 -5.25 -5.57 -0.10
N ALA A 228 -5.29 -6.18 -1.30
CA ALA A 228 -4.09 -6.57 -2.01
C ALA A 228 -4.25 -6.35 -3.52
N CYS A 229 -3.15 -5.92 -4.14
CA CYS A 229 -3.03 -5.84 -5.58
C CYS A 229 -2.80 -7.25 -6.15
N THR A 230 -3.62 -7.66 -7.10
CA THR A 230 -3.61 -9.00 -7.73
C THR A 230 -3.17 -8.98 -9.19
N GLN A 231 -3.24 -7.81 -9.82
CA GLN A 231 -2.69 -7.56 -11.15
C GLN A 231 -2.33 -6.08 -11.23
N MET A 232 -1.19 -5.77 -11.85
CA MET A 232 -0.79 -4.39 -12.10
C MET A 232 -0.10 -4.23 -13.45
N GLU A 233 -0.69 -3.36 -14.26
CA GLU A 233 -0.10 -2.75 -15.43
C GLU A 233 -0.14 -1.23 -15.24
N PHE A 234 1.00 -0.57 -15.38
CA PHE A 234 1.06 0.88 -15.35
C PHE A 234 2.20 1.34 -16.23
N TYR A 235 1.86 1.78 -17.45
CA TYR A 235 2.77 2.19 -18.50
C TYR A 235 2.60 3.68 -18.83
N ASN A 236 3.73 4.35 -19.08
CA ASN A 236 3.78 5.70 -19.61
C ASN A 236 4.65 5.68 -20.87
N THR A 237 4.09 6.09 -22.01
CA THR A 237 4.77 6.05 -23.32
C THR A 237 5.26 7.43 -23.70
N TYR A 238 6.52 7.54 -24.15
CA TYR A 238 7.16 8.80 -24.50
C TYR A 238 7.48 8.87 -26.00
N GLY A 239 6.42 8.83 -26.82
CA GLY A 239 6.50 8.75 -28.27
C GLY A 239 7.41 7.60 -28.72
N ASP A 240 8.29 7.91 -29.65
CA ASP A 240 9.23 6.97 -30.24
C ASP A 240 10.50 6.72 -29.41
N VAL A 241 10.62 7.35 -28.23
CA VAL A 241 11.82 7.28 -27.38
C VAL A 241 11.82 6.02 -26.52
N GLY A 242 10.66 5.64 -25.98
CA GLY A 242 10.52 4.48 -25.10
C GLY A 242 9.32 4.58 -24.17
N MET A 243 9.30 3.74 -23.14
CA MET A 243 8.26 3.72 -22.12
C MET A 243 8.83 3.59 -20.71
N SER A 244 8.15 4.17 -19.72
CA SER A 244 8.35 3.83 -18.32
C SER A 244 7.21 2.96 -17.82
N SER A 245 7.46 2.16 -16.80
CA SER A 245 6.42 1.36 -16.16
C SER A 245 6.65 1.20 -14.67
N TRP A 246 5.59 1.36 -13.88
CA TRP A 246 5.59 0.89 -12.50
C TRP A 246 5.24 -0.59 -12.48
N GLU A 247 6.05 -1.37 -11.80
CA GLU A 247 5.93 -2.84 -11.78
C GLU A 247 6.00 -3.38 -10.37
N LEU A 248 5.33 -4.50 -10.14
CA LEU A 248 5.48 -5.34 -8.96
C LEU A 248 6.15 -6.64 -9.43
N PRO A 249 7.50 -6.77 -9.39
CA PRO A 249 8.22 -7.86 -10.06
C PRO A 249 7.73 -9.25 -9.63
N GLN A 250 7.58 -9.48 -8.32
CA GLN A 250 7.10 -10.77 -7.79
C GLN A 250 5.69 -11.12 -8.28
N LEU A 251 4.81 -10.12 -8.46
CA LEU A 251 3.46 -10.32 -8.95
C LEU A 251 3.46 -10.58 -10.47
N ARG A 252 4.25 -9.81 -11.23
CA ARG A 252 4.41 -9.95 -12.68
C ARG A 252 4.99 -11.31 -13.07
N GLU A 253 5.95 -11.79 -12.30
CA GLU A 253 6.63 -13.08 -12.52
C GLU A 253 5.82 -14.28 -11.99
N GLY A 254 4.64 -14.03 -11.40
CA GLY A 254 3.78 -15.08 -10.88
C GLY A 254 4.32 -15.78 -9.63
N LEU A 255 5.37 -15.25 -9.00
CA LEU A 255 5.95 -15.78 -7.76
C LEU A 255 4.97 -15.63 -6.58
N VAL A 256 4.14 -14.59 -6.63
CA VAL A 256 3.09 -14.34 -5.64
C VAL A 256 1.76 -14.06 -6.34
N ARG A 257 0.66 -14.42 -5.69
CA ARG A 257 -0.69 -14.20 -6.23
C ARG A 257 -1.24 -12.80 -5.93
N ALA A 258 -0.67 -12.13 -4.93
CA ALA A 258 -1.08 -10.80 -4.52
C ALA A 258 0.04 -10.13 -3.71
N ILE A 259 0.07 -8.80 -3.73
CA ILE A 259 0.92 -7.97 -2.88
C ILE A 259 0.03 -7.14 -1.96
N SER A 260 0.36 -7.09 -0.66
CA SER A 260 -0.39 -6.32 0.34
C SER A 260 -0.50 -4.86 -0.08
N ASP A 261 -1.67 -4.25 0.07
CA ASP A 261 -1.89 -2.81 -0.14
C ASP A 261 -2.10 -2.08 1.19
N SER A 262 -1.35 -2.51 2.20
CA SER A 262 -1.41 -1.94 3.56
C SER A 262 -0.79 -0.53 3.60
N ASP A 263 -1.22 0.25 4.60
CA ASP A 263 -0.64 1.57 4.95
C ASP A 263 0.89 1.56 5.22
N GLY A 264 1.50 0.37 5.33
CA GLY A 264 2.93 0.17 5.57
C GLY A 264 3.33 0.20 7.04
N VAL A 265 2.38 0.43 7.94
CA VAL A 265 2.60 0.55 9.39
C VAL A 265 1.85 -0.56 10.14
N SER A 266 0.56 -0.71 9.84
CA SER A 266 -0.41 -1.51 10.59
C SER A 266 -0.80 -2.76 9.81
N TYR A 267 0.17 -3.56 9.34
CA TYR A 267 -0.11 -4.77 8.59
C TYR A 267 -1.07 -5.71 9.35
N PRO A 268 -2.06 -6.32 8.68
CA PRO A 268 -2.31 -6.33 7.22
C PRO A 268 -3.32 -5.27 6.76
N TRP A 269 -3.66 -4.31 7.61
CA TRP A 269 -4.80 -3.42 7.39
C TRP A 269 -4.52 -2.40 6.30
N TYR A 270 -5.53 -2.12 5.48
CA TYR A 270 -5.47 -1.06 4.47
C TYR A 270 -5.26 0.32 5.13
N GLY A 271 -5.92 0.56 6.26
CA GLY A 271 -5.76 1.75 7.08
C GLY A 271 -6.16 1.52 8.54
N ASN A 272 -6.02 2.55 9.37
CA ASN A 272 -6.22 2.46 10.82
C ASN A 272 -7.25 3.48 11.37
N THR A 273 -8.01 4.14 10.49
CA THR A 273 -8.96 5.19 10.89
C THR A 273 -10.39 4.64 10.89
N THR A 274 -11.07 4.69 9.74
CA THR A 274 -12.41 4.12 9.57
C THR A 274 -12.37 2.67 9.10
N GLU A 275 -11.17 2.20 8.71
CA GLU A 275 -10.95 0.93 8.04
C GLU A 275 -10.89 -0.23 9.02
N THR A 276 -10.65 0.04 10.30
CA THR A 276 -10.53 -0.96 11.36
C THR A 276 -11.21 -0.49 12.65
N VAL A 277 -11.69 -1.44 13.45
CA VAL A 277 -12.15 -1.25 14.83
C VAL A 277 -11.48 -2.29 15.71
N THR A 278 -10.94 -1.86 16.84
CA THR A 278 -10.36 -2.74 17.86
C THR A 278 -11.33 -2.90 19.01
N ILE A 279 -11.55 -4.15 19.43
CA ILE A 279 -12.42 -4.51 20.55
C ILE A 279 -11.59 -5.31 21.53
N VAL A 280 -11.49 -4.81 22.75
CA VAL A 280 -10.74 -5.43 23.85
C VAL A 280 -11.73 -6.07 24.79
N GLY A 281 -11.58 -7.37 25.04
CA GLY A 281 -12.38 -8.11 26.01
C GLY A 281 -11.91 -7.87 27.45
N PRO A 282 -12.75 -8.20 28.45
CA PRO A 282 -14.07 -8.79 28.30
C PRO A 282 -15.15 -7.77 27.91
N THR A 283 -16.05 -8.15 27.02
CA THR A 283 -17.30 -7.41 26.78
C THR A 283 -18.50 -8.27 27.16
N SER A 284 -19.51 -7.70 27.82
CA SER A 284 -20.71 -8.43 28.29
C SER A 284 -21.88 -8.34 27.30
N LYS A 285 -21.84 -7.38 26.37
CA LYS A 285 -22.86 -7.15 25.35
C LYS A 285 -22.24 -7.20 23.95
N PRO A 286 -23.01 -7.59 22.92
CA PRO A 286 -22.54 -7.51 21.54
C PRO A 286 -22.12 -6.09 21.17
N SER A 287 -20.99 -5.95 20.48
CA SER A 287 -20.46 -4.68 19.99
C SER A 287 -20.97 -4.41 18.59
N ARG A 288 -21.55 -3.22 18.36
CA ARG A 288 -22.06 -2.78 17.05
C ARG A 288 -21.25 -1.61 16.53
N PHE A 289 -20.80 -1.68 15.30
CA PHE A 289 -19.98 -0.63 14.70
C PHE A 289 -20.05 -0.68 13.17
N ILE A 290 -19.55 0.38 12.55
CA ILE A 290 -19.42 0.51 11.10
C ILE A 290 -17.94 0.59 10.78
N ILE A 291 -17.51 -0.14 9.78
CA ILE A 291 -16.19 0.04 9.18
C ILE A 291 -16.32 0.37 7.71
N SER A 292 -15.50 1.30 7.25
CA SER A 292 -15.50 1.78 5.88
C SER A 292 -14.08 2.00 5.40
N MET A 293 -13.87 1.85 4.10
CA MET A 293 -12.64 2.25 3.44
C MET A 293 -12.97 3.06 2.20
N ASN A 294 -12.04 3.93 1.83
CA ASN A 294 -12.01 4.60 0.54
C ASN A 294 -10.63 4.43 -0.08
N ASP A 295 -10.60 4.27 -1.40
CA ASP A 295 -9.36 4.18 -2.14
C ASP A 295 -9.50 4.90 -3.48
N ASN A 296 -8.45 5.59 -3.89
CA ASN A 296 -8.37 6.22 -5.20
C ASN A 296 -6.91 6.42 -5.61
N PHE A 297 -6.65 6.41 -6.91
CA PHE A 297 -5.35 6.78 -7.43
C PHE A 297 -5.28 8.26 -7.69
N TYR A 298 -4.18 8.86 -7.23
CA TYR A 298 -3.83 10.25 -7.49
C TYR A 298 -2.32 10.38 -7.79
N PRO A 299 -1.82 9.73 -8.86
CA PRO A 299 -0.40 9.75 -9.19
C PRO A 299 0.00 11.04 -9.91
N SER A 300 1.32 11.27 -9.96
CA SER A 300 1.96 12.28 -10.82
C SER A 300 2.84 11.55 -11.84
N VAL A 301 2.71 11.89 -13.12
CA VAL A 301 3.51 11.34 -14.23
C VAL A 301 4.28 12.46 -14.89
N THR A 302 5.58 12.30 -15.09
CA THR A 302 6.41 13.33 -15.72
C THR A 302 6.07 13.50 -17.20
N TRP A 303 6.07 14.76 -17.68
CA TRP A 303 5.96 15.03 -19.12
C TRP A 303 7.20 14.56 -19.88
N ALA A 304 8.37 14.73 -19.27
CA ALA A 304 9.66 14.33 -19.83
C ALA A 304 10.02 12.89 -19.47
N VAL A 305 10.96 12.33 -20.22
CA VAL A 305 11.51 10.99 -20.00
C VAL A 305 12.16 10.93 -18.61
N PRO A 306 11.83 9.96 -17.73
CA PRO A 306 12.27 9.94 -16.33
C PRO A 306 13.78 9.90 -16.09
N VAL A 307 14.57 9.49 -17.09
CA VAL A 307 16.03 9.39 -17.03
C VAL A 307 16.74 10.49 -17.83
N SER A 308 16.00 11.41 -18.44
CA SER A 308 16.57 12.49 -19.24
C SER A 308 16.85 13.73 -18.39
N GLU A 309 17.93 14.44 -18.71
CA GLU A 309 18.21 15.78 -18.17
C GLU A 309 17.37 16.88 -18.86
N SER A 310 16.67 16.54 -19.95
CA SER A 310 15.79 17.48 -20.66
C SER A 310 14.40 17.53 -20.04
N ASN A 311 13.84 18.73 -19.94
CA ASN A 311 12.45 18.97 -19.55
C ASN A 311 11.48 19.00 -20.75
N THR A 312 11.93 18.60 -21.95
CA THR A 312 11.05 18.55 -23.13
C THR A 312 9.89 17.57 -22.89
N PRO A 313 8.63 18.01 -23.04
CA PRO A 313 7.47 17.13 -22.90
C PRO A 313 7.47 16.12 -24.05
N LEU A 314 7.48 14.83 -23.71
CA LEU A 314 7.49 13.72 -24.65
C LEU A 314 6.45 12.66 -24.33
N LEU A 315 5.75 12.77 -23.20
CA LEU A 315 4.67 11.86 -22.82
C LEU A 315 3.56 11.90 -23.88
N THR A 316 3.14 10.72 -24.31
CA THR A 316 2.13 10.50 -25.37
C THR A 316 0.97 9.63 -24.93
N ASN A 317 1.18 8.75 -23.95
CA ASN A 317 0.10 7.91 -23.42
C ASN A 317 0.39 7.49 -21.98
N ILE A 318 -0.67 7.40 -21.16
CA ILE A 318 -0.66 6.72 -19.87
C ILE A 318 -1.70 5.62 -19.92
N LYS A 319 -1.28 4.39 -19.64
CA LYS A 319 -2.17 3.24 -19.52
C LYS A 319 -1.98 2.59 -18.15
N ARG A 320 -3.06 2.49 -17.38
CA ARG A 320 -3.07 1.83 -16.08
C ARG A 320 -4.22 0.85 -16.01
N ASP A 321 -3.91 -0.36 -15.56
CA ASP A 321 -4.88 -1.43 -15.37
C ASP A 321 -4.49 -2.23 -14.12
N GLN A 322 -5.28 -2.10 -13.06
CA GLN A 322 -4.97 -2.71 -11.78
C GLN A 322 -6.20 -3.39 -11.19
N SER A 323 -6.02 -4.62 -10.72
CA SER A 323 -7.06 -5.42 -10.08
C SER A 323 -6.72 -5.68 -8.63
N PHE A 324 -7.74 -5.59 -7.78
CA PHE A 324 -7.63 -5.72 -6.33
C PHE A 324 -8.59 -6.77 -5.81
N THR A 325 -8.18 -7.41 -4.72
CA THR A 325 -9.09 -8.15 -3.85
C THR A 325 -9.04 -7.50 -2.47
N THR A 326 -10.23 -7.24 -1.93
CA THR A 326 -10.44 -6.62 -0.63
C THR A 326 -11.22 -7.59 0.26
N TRP A 327 -10.75 -7.82 1.48
CA TRP A 327 -11.35 -8.72 2.44
C TRP A 327 -11.79 -7.97 3.69
N LEU A 328 -12.99 -8.28 4.15
CA LEU A 328 -13.48 -7.94 5.47
C LEU A 328 -13.09 -9.05 6.45
N VAL A 329 -12.34 -8.73 7.50
CA VAL A 329 -11.72 -9.75 8.37
C VAL A 329 -11.84 -9.36 9.83
N ALA A 330 -12.13 -10.34 10.69
CA ALA A 330 -11.91 -10.24 12.13
C ALA A 330 -10.65 -11.04 12.49
N LEU A 331 -9.68 -10.39 13.13
CA LEU A 331 -8.38 -10.96 13.49
C LEU A 331 -8.17 -10.84 14.99
N ASN A 332 -7.95 -11.98 15.66
CA ASN A 332 -7.51 -11.99 17.04
C ASN A 332 -6.03 -11.62 17.10
N THR A 333 -5.68 -10.59 17.86
CA THR A 333 -4.30 -10.09 17.92
C THR A 333 -3.37 -11.00 18.72
N THR A 334 -3.92 -11.79 19.64
CA THR A 334 -3.17 -12.69 20.52
C THR A 334 -2.99 -14.07 19.88
N SER A 335 -4.09 -14.71 19.48
CA SER A 335 -4.04 -16.06 18.89
C SER A 335 -3.70 -16.07 17.40
N ARG A 336 -3.74 -14.90 16.74
CA ARG A 336 -3.61 -14.75 15.27
C ARG A 336 -4.70 -15.49 14.48
N GLU A 337 -5.77 -15.94 15.14
CA GLU A 337 -6.95 -16.50 14.50
C GLU A 337 -7.61 -15.45 13.61
N LYS A 338 -7.87 -15.82 12.36
CA LYS A 338 -8.50 -14.95 11.36
C LYS A 338 -9.83 -15.54 10.93
N ILE A 339 -10.87 -14.73 11.02
CA ILE A 339 -12.22 -15.05 10.57
C ILE A 339 -12.52 -14.16 9.37
N LEU A 340 -12.64 -14.80 8.21
CA LEU A 340 -12.92 -14.12 6.97
C LEU A 340 -14.43 -13.89 6.83
N LEU A 341 -14.84 -12.62 6.68
CA LEU A 341 -16.24 -12.22 6.69
C LEU A 341 -16.83 -12.03 5.29
N HIS A 342 -16.17 -11.24 4.43
CA HIS A 342 -16.54 -10.96 3.04
C HIS A 342 -15.35 -10.68 2.13
N SER A 343 -15.51 -10.94 0.82
CA SER A 343 -14.50 -10.72 -0.23
C SER A 343 -15.11 -9.87 -1.33
N ILE A 344 -14.37 -8.88 -1.79
CA ILE A 344 -14.77 -7.95 -2.84
C ILE A 344 -13.65 -7.92 -3.89
N LYS A 345 -14.03 -8.03 -5.16
CA LYS A 345 -13.12 -7.82 -6.30
C LYS A 345 -13.47 -6.53 -7.01
N TRP A 346 -12.44 -5.74 -7.31
CA TRP A 346 -12.60 -4.51 -8.08
C TRP A 346 -11.38 -4.25 -8.95
N ARG A 347 -11.55 -3.45 -9.98
CA ARG A 347 -10.52 -3.16 -10.99
C ARG A 347 -10.64 -1.72 -11.42
N MET A 348 -9.50 -1.08 -11.63
CA MET A 348 -9.42 0.29 -12.12
C MET A 348 -8.65 0.32 -13.43
N ARG A 349 -9.24 0.98 -14.43
CA ARG A 349 -8.66 1.14 -15.77
C ARG A 349 -8.61 2.60 -16.18
N VAL A 350 -7.44 3.08 -16.56
CA VAL A 350 -7.21 4.45 -17.03
C VAL A 350 -6.41 4.39 -18.33
N ASP A 351 -6.87 5.13 -19.32
CA ASP A 351 -6.15 5.33 -20.58
C ASP A 351 -6.26 6.79 -20.99
N ILE A 352 -5.13 7.48 -20.99
CA ILE A 352 -5.00 8.91 -21.25
C ILE A 352 -4.09 9.08 -22.45
N ALA A 353 -4.62 9.65 -23.53
CA ALA A 353 -3.82 10.10 -24.66
C ALA A 353 -3.25 11.50 -24.34
N VAL A 354 -2.02 11.74 -24.75
CA VAL A 354 -1.32 13.01 -24.55
C VAL A 354 -0.72 13.46 -25.88
N ASP A 355 -0.97 14.71 -26.25
CA ASP A 355 -0.28 15.39 -27.34
C ASP A 355 0.69 16.43 -26.76
N PRO A 356 2.01 16.15 -26.76
CA PRO A 356 2.99 17.06 -26.18
C PRO A 356 3.17 18.36 -26.99
N CYS A 357 2.68 18.43 -28.24
CA CYS A 357 2.75 19.62 -29.09
C CYS A 357 1.69 20.68 -28.72
N LEU A 358 0.64 20.28 -27.99
CA LEU A 358 -0.39 21.20 -27.53
C LEU A 358 0.10 22.02 -26.31
N PRO A 359 -0.48 23.22 -26.10
CA PRO A 359 -0.19 24.01 -24.91
C PRO A 359 -0.66 23.28 -23.64
N LEU A 360 0.02 23.56 -22.52
CA LEU A 360 -0.37 23.05 -21.21
C LEU A 360 -1.84 23.40 -20.91
N GLY A 361 -2.62 22.42 -20.43
CA GLY A 361 -4.06 22.56 -20.21
C GLY A 361 -4.91 21.94 -21.32
N CYS A 362 -4.29 21.64 -22.47
CA CYS A 362 -4.96 21.03 -23.63
C CYS A 362 -4.25 19.77 -24.14
N ARG A 363 -3.23 19.24 -23.43
CA ARG A 363 -2.40 18.14 -23.94
C ARG A 363 -3.07 16.79 -23.80
N ALA A 364 -3.76 16.55 -22.69
CA ALA A 364 -4.20 15.22 -22.29
C ALA A 364 -5.72 15.07 -22.37
N ARG A 365 -6.14 13.88 -22.77
CA ARG A 365 -7.55 13.50 -22.87
C ARG A 365 -7.74 12.07 -22.41
N LEU A 366 -8.78 11.85 -21.60
CA LEU A 366 -9.22 10.50 -21.24
C LEU A 366 -9.81 9.83 -22.48
N VAL A 367 -9.20 8.75 -22.94
CA VAL A 367 -9.65 7.98 -24.11
C VAL A 367 -10.21 6.61 -23.73
N GLY A 368 -9.92 6.15 -22.51
CA GLY A 368 -10.44 4.90 -21.97
C GLY A 368 -11.90 4.98 -21.53
N ARG A 369 -12.30 4.04 -20.67
CA ARG A 369 -13.65 4.00 -20.10
C ARG A 369 -13.93 5.25 -19.28
N VAL A 370 -15.03 5.92 -19.60
CA VAL A 370 -15.51 7.08 -18.84
C VAL A 370 -15.96 6.65 -17.44
N HIS A 371 -16.56 5.47 -17.31
CA HIS A 371 -17.02 4.92 -16.03
C HIS A 371 -16.36 3.57 -15.75
N GLN A 372 -16.01 3.34 -14.49
CA GLN A 372 -15.43 2.07 -14.04
C GLN A 372 -16.52 1.01 -13.82
N ASP A 373 -16.13 -0.26 -13.97
CA ASP A 373 -17.03 -1.36 -13.65
C ASP A 373 -17.23 -1.41 -12.13
N GLN A 374 -18.47 -1.61 -11.68
CA GLN A 374 -18.76 -1.66 -10.24
C GLN A 374 -18.11 -2.88 -9.56
N PRO A 375 -17.67 -2.75 -8.30
CA PRO A 375 -17.09 -3.84 -7.53
C PRO A 375 -18.03 -5.04 -7.42
N ARG A 376 -17.45 -6.24 -7.33
CA ARG A 376 -18.18 -7.49 -7.16
C ARG A 376 -17.96 -8.04 -5.76
N VAL A 377 -19.00 -8.03 -4.94
CA VAL A 377 -19.05 -8.80 -3.69
C VAL A 377 -19.15 -10.28 -4.07
N LEU A 378 -18.27 -11.11 -3.52
CA LEU A 378 -18.22 -12.53 -3.87
C LEU A 378 -19.19 -13.35 -3.01
N ASN A 379 -19.96 -14.23 -3.65
CA ASN A 379 -20.79 -15.22 -2.96
C ASN A 379 -19.95 -16.31 -2.31
N ARG A 380 -18.85 -16.70 -2.98
CA ARG A 380 -17.88 -17.65 -2.46
C ARG A 380 -16.63 -16.90 -2.00
N MET A 381 -16.34 -17.05 -0.72
CA MET A 381 -15.19 -16.44 -0.07
C MET A 381 -13.87 -16.95 -0.65
N GLU A 382 -12.99 -16.02 -1.03
CA GLU A 382 -11.64 -16.33 -1.49
C GLU A 382 -10.64 -16.18 -0.33
N PRO A 383 -9.77 -17.17 -0.08
CA PRO A 383 -8.82 -17.11 1.01
C PRO A 383 -7.78 -16.02 0.78
N ILE A 384 -7.35 -15.38 1.86
CA ILE A 384 -6.33 -14.33 1.82
C ILE A 384 -4.96 -14.96 1.57
N PRO A 385 -4.26 -14.61 0.48
CA PRO A 385 -2.91 -15.10 0.24
C PRO A 385 -1.94 -14.68 1.36
N PRO A 386 -0.94 -15.51 1.73
CA PRO A 386 0.02 -15.15 2.77
C PRO A 386 0.71 -13.79 2.52
N ASN A 387 1.07 -13.49 1.27
CA ASN A 387 1.73 -12.24 0.87
C ASN A 387 0.85 -10.98 1.04
N ALA A 388 -0.47 -11.13 1.15
CA ALA A 388 -1.36 -10.01 1.47
C ALA A 388 -1.36 -9.66 2.97
N MET A 389 -0.86 -10.57 3.83
CA MET A 389 -0.93 -10.45 5.29
C MET A 389 0.29 -9.77 5.91
N GLY A 390 1.32 -9.46 5.13
CA GLY A 390 2.61 -8.98 5.64
C GLY A 390 3.32 -8.08 4.65
N ARG A 391 4.57 -7.75 4.98
CA ARG A 391 5.46 -6.93 4.16
C ARG A 391 5.90 -7.67 2.89
N PRO A 392 6.31 -6.93 1.85
CA PRO A 392 6.16 -5.49 1.66
C PRO A 392 4.74 -5.09 1.24
N ASN A 393 4.37 -3.82 1.42
CA ASN A 393 3.18 -3.26 0.78
C ASN A 393 3.49 -2.91 -0.69
N ALA A 394 2.45 -2.63 -1.48
CA ALA A 394 2.59 -2.35 -2.91
C ALA A 394 3.50 -1.14 -3.19
N ASN A 395 3.44 -0.11 -2.35
CA ASN A 395 4.25 1.10 -2.52
C ASN A 395 5.75 0.88 -2.27
N ASP A 396 6.11 -0.05 -1.38
CA ASP A 396 7.50 -0.41 -1.09
C ASP A 396 7.99 -1.52 -2.04
N ALA A 397 7.10 -2.37 -2.53
CA ALA A 397 7.41 -3.46 -3.46
C ALA A 397 7.57 -3.01 -4.91
N GLN A 398 7.01 -1.87 -5.29
CA GLN A 398 7.00 -1.41 -6.67
C GLN A 398 8.37 -0.87 -7.11
N VAL A 399 8.68 -1.07 -8.40
CA VAL A 399 9.85 -0.52 -9.07
C VAL A 399 9.40 0.36 -10.24
N LEU A 400 10.14 1.44 -10.52
CA LEU A 400 9.99 2.21 -11.76
C LEU A 400 11.04 1.73 -12.75
N MET A 401 10.58 1.14 -13.85
CA MET A 401 11.42 0.72 -14.96
C MET A 401 11.36 1.75 -16.09
N TRP A 402 12.50 1.99 -16.73
CA TRP A 402 12.61 2.66 -18.02
C TRP A 402 13.01 1.65 -19.09
N ARG A 403 12.29 1.63 -20.21
CA ARG A 403 12.56 0.78 -21.37
C ARG A 403 12.71 1.68 -22.59
N PRO A 404 13.95 2.05 -22.96
CA PRO A 404 14.18 2.82 -24.16
C PRO A 404 13.86 1.98 -25.40
N ARG A 405 13.57 2.65 -26.52
CA ARG A 405 13.41 1.97 -27.83
C ARG A 405 14.69 1.25 -28.26
N ARG A 406 15.85 1.77 -27.86
CA ARG A 406 17.17 1.19 -28.14
C ARG A 406 17.97 1.07 -26.85
N GLY A 407 18.62 -0.07 -26.65
CA GLY A 407 19.42 -0.35 -25.47
C GLY A 407 18.68 -1.14 -24.38
N PRO A 408 19.36 -1.44 -23.26
CA PRO A 408 18.80 -2.26 -22.20
C PRO A 408 17.78 -1.49 -21.33
N PRO A 409 16.82 -2.19 -20.72
CA PRO A 409 16.00 -1.64 -19.64
C PRO A 409 16.82 -1.15 -18.46
N LEU A 410 16.34 -0.12 -17.77
CA LEU A 410 16.99 0.48 -16.59
C LEU A 410 16.00 0.55 -15.43
N VAL A 411 16.47 0.23 -14.22
CA VAL A 411 15.72 0.51 -12.98
C VAL A 411 15.95 1.98 -12.64
N VAL A 412 14.89 2.78 -12.67
CA VAL A 412 14.93 4.21 -12.31
C VAL A 412 14.73 4.39 -10.81
N ILE A 413 13.76 3.67 -10.25
CA ILE A 413 13.48 3.67 -8.82
C ILE A 413 13.40 2.21 -8.36
N PRO A 414 14.31 1.75 -7.49
CA PRO A 414 14.23 0.40 -6.94
C PRO A 414 13.13 0.30 -5.88
N SER A 415 12.75 -0.93 -5.53
CA SER A 415 11.90 -1.23 -4.39
C SER A 415 12.64 -0.85 -3.10
N LYS A 416 11.90 -0.55 -2.03
CA LYS A 416 12.48 -0.11 -0.75
C LYS A 416 12.94 -1.25 0.14
#